data_AF-A0A2P8I6N0-F1
#
_entry.id   AF-A0A2P8I6N0-F1
#
_cell.length_a   1.000
_cell.length_b   1.000
_cell.length_c   1.000
_cell.angle_alpha   90.00
_cell.angle_beta   90.00
_cell.angle_gamma   90.00
#
_symmetry.space_group_name_H-M   'P 1'
#
loop_
_entity.id
_entity.type
_entity.pdbx_description
1 polymer ?
#
loop_
_entity_poly.entity_id
_entity_poly.type
_entity_poly.pdbx_seq_one_letter_code
_entity_poly.pdbx_strand_id
1 'polypeptide(L)'
;MELLTIGAFARVVRLSPKALRLYDELGLLTPARVDPLSGYRLYSPDQVERARLVAWLRRLGMPLARIRGVCELDPADAAAEVRAYWAQVEADTAARRSLASFLVEQLSGKDDTMTVTLRYAVRTDRGLVRESNQDVGYAGERLLAVADGFGARGEPLSSVAIDALAGLDTAIPAGELLNTLADAVRQAGTAVGEYLSANPVDECSGTTLTALVLSGSRLGLVHVGDARVYLLRGGRLFRITHDHTAVRSLIAEGRLTEEEALSHPQRSLLVRALHGKAVEPDLALHDAVPGDRYLLCSDGLYTVVPEDEVREVLAEGEPEDVTRRLVERVNAGGGPDNVVCVVADVVAA
;
A
#
# COMPACT_ATOMS: atom_id res chain seq x y z
N MET A 1 27.36 29.61 30.95
CA MET A 1 25.97 30.12 30.94
C MET A 1 25.21 29.52 32.11
N GLU A 2 24.36 30.32 32.75
CA GLU A 2 23.57 29.88 33.91
C GLU A 2 22.45 28.92 33.46
N LEU A 3 22.34 27.76 34.12
CA LEU A 3 21.32 26.77 33.80
C LEU A 3 19.96 27.24 34.29
N LEU A 4 18.93 27.03 33.48
CA LEU A 4 17.56 27.41 33.79
C LEU A 4 16.83 26.29 34.53
N THR A 5 16.10 26.66 35.57
CA THR A 5 15.15 25.74 36.22
C THR A 5 14.08 25.30 35.23
N ILE A 6 13.53 24.08 35.38
CA ILE A 6 12.43 23.59 34.52
C ILE A 6 11.26 24.59 34.40
N GLY A 7 10.94 25.32 35.47
CA GLY A 7 9.88 26.33 35.47
C GLY A 7 10.26 27.64 34.74
N ALA A 8 11.53 28.04 34.77
CA ALA A 8 12.03 29.17 34.00
C ALA A 8 12.14 28.80 32.52
N PHE A 9 12.71 27.64 32.21
CA PHE A 9 12.85 27.12 30.85
C PHE A 9 11.48 26.94 30.18
N ALA A 10 10.51 26.31 30.87
CA ALA A 10 9.13 26.17 30.43
C ALA A 10 8.49 27.48 29.97
N ARG A 11 8.70 28.57 30.70
CA ARG A 11 8.20 29.91 30.35
C ARG A 11 8.85 30.45 29.07
N VAL A 12 10.16 30.25 28.90
CA VAL A 12 10.91 30.73 27.72
C VAL A 12 10.43 30.04 26.44
N VAL A 13 10.20 28.72 26.50
CA VAL A 13 9.81 27.91 25.34
C VAL A 13 8.29 27.75 25.20
N ARG A 14 7.51 28.36 26.11
CA ARG A 14 6.04 28.25 26.21
C ARG A 14 5.53 26.81 26.25
N LEU A 15 6.25 25.93 26.93
CA LEU A 15 5.85 24.54 27.18
C LEU A 15 5.48 24.36 28.65
N SER A 16 4.70 23.34 28.96
CA SER A 16 4.43 23.00 30.36
C SER A 16 5.62 22.22 30.96
N PRO A 17 5.91 22.37 32.27
CA PRO A 17 6.91 21.53 32.94
C PRO A 17 6.61 20.02 32.81
N LYS A 18 5.33 19.65 32.70
CA LYS A 18 4.91 18.26 32.44
C LYS A 18 5.36 17.77 31.05
N ALA A 19 5.25 18.61 30.02
CA ALA A 19 5.73 18.28 28.68
C ALA A 19 7.26 18.12 28.65
N LEU A 20 8.00 18.97 29.36
CA LEU A 20 9.47 18.86 29.45
C LEU A 20 9.92 17.56 30.12
N ARG A 21 9.21 17.10 31.16
CA ARG A 21 9.47 15.79 31.78
C ARG A 21 9.19 14.63 30.82
N LEU A 22 8.08 14.69 30.09
CA LEU A 22 7.76 13.69 29.07
C LEU A 22 8.82 13.65 27.95
N TYR A 23 9.33 14.81 27.52
CA TYR A 23 10.36 14.86 26.48
C TYR A 23 11.71 14.34 26.97
N ASP A 24 12.02 14.52 28.25
CA ASP A 24 13.19 13.91 28.89
C ASP A 24 13.06 12.38 28.91
N GLU A 25 11.93 11.84 29.39
CA GLU A 25 11.65 10.39 29.40
C GLU A 25 11.72 9.77 27.99
N LEU A 26 11.30 10.53 26.97
CA LEU A 26 11.33 10.12 25.58
C LEU A 26 12.62 10.55 24.87
N GLY A 27 13.67 10.99 25.55
CA GLY A 27 14.97 11.36 24.94
C GLY A 27 14.89 12.49 23.90
N LEU A 28 13.76 13.16 23.77
CA LEU A 28 13.51 14.25 22.82
C LEU A 28 14.21 15.53 23.26
N LEU A 29 14.22 15.78 24.57
CA LEU A 29 14.86 16.94 25.18
C LEU A 29 15.32 16.59 26.60
N THR A 30 16.50 16.00 26.68
CA THR A 30 17.13 15.64 27.96
C THR A 30 17.62 16.88 28.70
N PRO A 31 17.44 16.99 30.03
CA PRO A 31 17.95 18.10 30.81
C PRO A 31 19.49 18.09 30.80
N ALA A 32 20.09 19.27 30.70
CA ALA A 32 21.54 19.43 30.76
C ALA A 32 22.12 18.93 32.11
N ARG A 33 21.35 19.03 33.19
CA ARG A 33 21.70 18.47 34.50
C ARG A 33 20.45 18.08 35.28
N VAL A 34 20.53 16.96 35.99
CA VAL A 34 19.56 16.58 37.02
C VAL A 34 20.27 16.66 38.37
N ASP A 35 19.68 17.38 39.33
CA ASP A 35 20.20 17.44 40.69
C ASP A 35 20.12 16.04 41.34
N PRO A 36 21.23 15.46 41.82
CA PRO A 36 21.26 14.09 42.32
C PRO A 36 20.57 13.92 43.68
N LEU A 37 20.35 15.00 44.44
CA LEU A 37 19.70 14.95 45.76
C LEU A 37 18.20 15.25 45.65
N SER A 38 17.82 16.24 44.86
CA SER A 38 16.43 16.69 44.76
C SER A 38 15.70 16.22 43.50
N GLY A 39 16.40 15.59 42.54
CA GLY A 39 15.86 15.17 41.25
C GLY A 39 15.45 16.35 40.34
N TYR A 40 15.92 17.56 40.64
CA TYR A 40 15.49 18.77 39.96
C TYR A 40 16.17 18.93 38.61
N ARG A 41 15.38 19.22 37.56
CA ARG A 41 15.85 19.30 36.18
C ARG A 41 16.27 20.72 35.82
N LEU A 42 17.47 20.84 35.25
CA LEU A 42 18.11 22.07 34.82
C LEU A 42 18.42 21.98 33.32
N TYR A 43 18.09 23.03 32.57
CA TYR A 43 18.22 23.08 31.12
C TYR A 43 19.18 24.20 30.70
N SER A 44 19.95 23.98 29.64
CA SER A 44 20.81 25.03 29.06
C SER A 44 19.99 25.98 28.16
N PRO A 45 20.30 27.28 28.11
CA PRO A 45 19.75 28.20 27.12
C PRO A 45 19.89 27.71 25.66
N ASP A 46 20.94 26.95 25.34
CA ASP A 46 21.17 26.42 23.97
C ASP A 46 20.11 25.39 23.56
N GLN A 47 19.40 24.79 24.53
CA GLN A 47 18.35 23.81 24.27
C GLN A 47 17.02 24.45 23.85
N VAL A 48 16.94 25.80 23.85
CA VAL A 48 15.72 26.54 23.50
C VAL A 48 15.30 26.30 22.05
N GLU A 49 16.23 26.25 21.11
CA GLU A 49 15.91 26.04 19.68
C GLU A 49 15.34 24.65 19.44
N ARG A 50 15.98 23.62 20.00
CA ARG A 50 15.48 22.23 19.96
C ARG A 50 14.10 22.11 20.61
N ALA A 51 13.89 22.74 21.77
CA ALA A 51 12.59 22.75 22.43
C ALA A 51 11.48 23.42 21.61
N ARG A 52 11.80 24.51 20.90
CA ARG A 52 10.87 25.18 19.97
C ARG A 52 10.55 24.33 18.76
N LEU A 53 11.55 23.67 18.17
CA LEU A 53 11.35 22.76 17.04
C LEU A 53 10.39 21.62 17.43
N VAL A 54 10.63 20.94 18.55
CA VAL A 54 9.74 19.90 19.08
C VAL A 54 8.32 20.43 19.28
N ALA A 55 8.18 21.65 19.82
CA ALA A 55 6.87 22.27 20.01
C ALA A 55 6.13 22.54 18.70
N TRP A 56 6.83 23.03 17.67
CA TRP A 56 6.24 23.29 16.34
C TRP A 56 5.85 22.00 15.63
N LEU A 57 6.71 20.99 15.63
CA LEU A 57 6.40 19.70 15.01
C LEU A 57 5.21 19.00 15.69
N ARG A 58 5.10 19.08 17.01
CA ARG A 58 3.90 18.60 17.71
C ARG A 58 2.64 19.36 17.34
N ARG A 59 2.74 20.67 17.09
CA ARG A 59 1.61 21.49 16.67
C ARG A 59 1.14 21.12 15.25
N LEU A 60 2.04 20.63 14.40
CA LEU A 60 1.70 20.02 13.12
C LEU A 60 1.04 18.63 13.25
N GLY A 61 0.93 18.09 14.47
CA GLY A 61 0.37 16.76 14.71
C GLY A 61 1.38 15.62 14.61
N MET A 62 2.67 15.93 14.41
CA MET A 62 3.71 14.90 14.23
C MET A 62 3.86 14.04 15.50
N PRO A 63 3.87 12.69 15.37
CA PRO A 63 4.08 11.79 16.49
C PRO A 63 5.45 12.00 17.15
N LEU A 64 5.51 11.87 18.48
CA LEU A 64 6.71 12.09 19.28
C LEU A 64 7.91 11.22 18.85
N ALA A 65 7.66 9.99 18.42
CA ALA A 65 8.70 9.10 17.91
C ALA A 65 9.36 9.66 16.63
N ARG A 66 8.56 10.19 15.72
CA ARG A 66 9.03 10.77 14.45
C ARG A 66 9.75 12.10 14.66
N ILE A 67 9.26 12.91 15.60
CA ILE A 67 9.95 14.15 16.03
C ILE A 67 11.36 13.86 16.53
N ARG A 68 11.59 12.71 17.20
CA ARG A 68 12.92 12.34 17.68
C ARG A 68 13.89 12.20 16.51
N GLY A 69 13.50 11.47 15.47
CA GLY A 69 14.29 11.34 14.24
C GLY A 69 14.62 12.69 13.62
N VAL A 70 13.62 13.57 13.47
CA VAL A 70 13.83 14.93 12.93
C VAL A 70 14.87 15.73 13.74
N CYS A 71 14.93 15.56 15.06
CA CYS A 71 15.88 16.26 15.91
C CYS A 71 17.32 15.72 15.85
N GLU A 72 17.53 14.56 15.23
CA GLU A 72 18.84 13.90 15.07
C GLU A 72 19.43 14.12 13.66
N LEU A 73 18.60 14.55 12.71
CA LEU A 73 18.98 14.84 11.32
C LEU A 73 19.65 16.21 11.19
N ASP A 74 20.39 16.38 10.09
CA ASP A 74 20.86 17.69 9.67
C ASP A 74 19.70 18.59 9.17
N PRO A 75 19.89 19.91 9.02
CA PRO A 75 18.79 20.81 8.65
C PRO A 75 18.12 20.51 7.29
N ALA A 76 18.86 19.97 6.32
CA ALA A 76 18.32 19.68 4.99
C ALA A 76 17.43 18.42 5.04
N ASP A 77 17.92 17.37 5.70
CA ASP A 77 17.21 16.11 5.87
C ASP A 77 16.01 16.27 6.80
N ALA A 78 16.15 17.04 7.89
CA ALA A 78 15.04 17.40 8.75
C ALA A 78 13.93 18.14 7.99
N ALA A 79 14.28 19.06 7.08
CA ALA A 79 13.31 19.77 6.26
C ALA A 79 12.65 18.86 5.21
N ALA A 80 13.35 17.86 4.69
CA ALA A 80 12.78 16.84 3.81
C ALA A 80 11.79 15.94 4.57
N GLU A 81 12.14 15.53 5.79
CA GLU A 81 11.29 14.67 6.62
C GLU A 81 9.98 15.36 7.03
N VAL A 82 10.03 16.67 7.32
CA VAL A 82 8.82 17.46 7.58
C VAL A 82 7.92 17.55 6.34
N ARG A 83 8.51 17.73 5.15
CA ARG A 83 7.75 17.73 3.88
C ARG A 83 7.11 16.37 3.61
N ALA A 84 7.85 15.28 3.80
CA ALA A 84 7.35 13.92 3.63
C ALA A 84 6.20 13.61 4.59
N TYR A 85 6.35 13.98 5.87
CA TYR A 85 5.27 13.85 6.84
C TYR A 85 4.01 14.62 6.42
N TRP A 86 4.15 15.87 5.97
CA TRP A 86 3.00 16.66 5.56
C TRP A 86 2.32 16.09 4.31
N ALA A 87 3.09 15.64 3.31
CA ALA A 87 2.54 14.96 2.14
C ALA A 87 1.73 13.71 2.52
N GLN A 88 2.22 12.92 3.48
CA GLN A 88 1.48 11.76 4.01
C GLN A 88 0.17 12.19 4.69
N VAL A 89 0.21 13.23 5.53
CA VAL A 89 -1.00 13.76 6.19
C VAL A 89 -2.02 14.25 5.17
N GLU A 90 -1.58 14.93 4.11
CA GLU A 90 -2.45 15.36 3.01
C GLU A 90 -3.08 14.18 2.27
N ALA A 91 -2.29 13.13 1.98
CA ALA A 91 -2.77 11.90 1.35
C ALA A 91 -3.80 11.16 2.24
N ASP A 92 -3.50 10.96 3.52
CA ASP A 92 -4.41 10.34 4.49
C ASP A 92 -5.70 11.15 4.63
N THR A 93 -5.59 12.47 4.65
CA THR A 93 -6.74 13.38 4.74
C THR A 93 -7.56 13.34 3.46
N ALA A 94 -6.94 13.25 2.29
CA ALA A 94 -7.63 13.08 1.03
C ALA A 94 -8.40 11.75 1.00
N ALA A 95 -7.78 10.64 1.43
CA ALA A 95 -8.44 9.34 1.54
C ALA A 95 -9.64 9.38 2.51
N ARG A 96 -9.47 9.95 3.72
CA ARG A 96 -10.58 10.13 4.68
C ARG A 96 -11.68 11.03 4.15
N ARG A 97 -11.33 12.08 3.39
CA ARG A 97 -12.31 12.96 2.74
C ARG A 97 -13.12 12.20 1.68
N SER A 98 -12.47 11.36 0.88
CA SER A 98 -13.17 10.48 -0.08
C SER A 98 -14.14 9.55 0.65
N LEU A 99 -13.71 8.90 1.73
CA LEU A 99 -14.58 8.05 2.55
C LEU A 99 -15.74 8.84 3.19
N ALA A 100 -15.48 10.04 3.70
CA ALA A 100 -16.52 10.88 4.27
C ALA A 100 -17.54 11.32 3.22
N SER A 101 -17.08 11.67 2.02
CA SER A 101 -17.95 12.03 0.88
C SER A 101 -18.80 10.83 0.45
N PHE A 102 -18.19 9.65 0.35
CA PHE A 102 -18.87 8.37 0.13
C PHE A 102 -19.99 8.13 1.15
N LEU A 103 -19.69 8.26 2.46
CA LEU A 103 -20.67 8.03 3.51
C LEU A 103 -21.81 9.05 3.45
N VAL A 104 -21.51 10.31 3.14
CA VAL A 104 -22.53 11.35 2.95
C VAL A 104 -23.45 11.01 1.78
N GLU A 105 -22.92 10.57 0.64
CA GLU A 105 -23.72 10.16 -0.52
C GLU A 105 -24.61 8.95 -0.22
N GLN A 106 -24.03 7.92 0.38
CA GLN A 106 -24.73 6.70 0.80
C GLN A 106 -25.90 7.03 1.74
N LEU A 107 -25.64 7.79 2.81
CA LEU A 107 -26.66 8.16 3.79
C LEU A 107 -27.70 9.15 3.24
N SER A 108 -27.34 9.91 2.20
CA SER A 108 -28.26 10.84 1.54
C SER A 108 -29.19 10.17 0.52
N GLY A 109 -29.03 8.87 0.27
CA GLY A 109 -29.85 8.14 -0.70
C GLY A 109 -29.61 8.55 -2.16
N LYS A 110 -28.49 9.21 -2.44
CA LYS A 110 -27.99 9.37 -3.82
C LYS A 110 -27.29 8.07 -4.22
N ASP A 111 -28.06 7.01 -4.43
CA ASP A 111 -27.64 5.98 -5.37
C ASP A 111 -27.66 6.66 -6.73
N ASP A 112 -26.49 7.14 -7.16
CA ASP A 112 -26.35 7.68 -8.50
C ASP A 112 -26.64 6.52 -9.46
N THR A 113 -27.76 6.67 -10.17
CA THR A 113 -28.35 5.78 -11.18
C THR A 113 -27.44 5.38 -12.35
N MET A 114 -26.13 5.65 -12.26
CA MET A 114 -25.15 5.23 -13.25
C MET A 114 -24.68 3.82 -12.95
N THR A 115 -25.25 2.86 -13.67
CA THR A 115 -24.67 1.54 -13.83
C THR A 115 -23.47 1.64 -14.78
N VAL A 116 -22.36 1.00 -14.41
CA VAL A 116 -21.19 0.86 -15.28
C VAL A 116 -20.93 -0.62 -15.55
N THR A 117 -20.23 -0.91 -16.64
CA THR A 117 -19.73 -2.25 -16.97
C THR A 117 -18.23 -2.20 -17.24
N LEU A 118 -17.59 -3.36 -17.25
CA LEU A 118 -16.17 -3.50 -17.55
C LEU A 118 -15.98 -4.04 -18.97
N ARG A 119 -15.14 -3.36 -19.75
CA ARG A 119 -14.50 -3.96 -20.94
C ARG A 119 -13.08 -4.33 -20.54
N TYR A 120 -12.75 -5.61 -20.61
CA TYR A 120 -11.50 -6.09 -20.01
C TYR A 120 -10.76 -7.07 -20.92
N ALA A 121 -9.47 -7.22 -20.63
CA ALA A 121 -8.63 -8.27 -21.18
C ALA A 121 -7.67 -8.76 -20.09
N VAL A 122 -7.36 -10.05 -20.13
CA VAL A 122 -6.34 -10.68 -19.30
C VAL A 122 -5.29 -11.30 -20.20
N ARG A 123 -4.02 -11.14 -19.84
CA ARG A 123 -2.91 -11.82 -20.50
C ARG A 123 -1.89 -12.28 -19.48
N THR A 124 -1.46 -13.52 -19.62
CA THR A 124 -0.38 -14.12 -18.84
C THR A 124 0.69 -14.65 -19.79
N ASP A 125 1.95 -14.54 -19.42
CA ASP A 125 3.10 -15.05 -20.14
C ASP A 125 4.11 -15.60 -19.13
N ARG A 126 4.76 -16.72 -19.49
CA ARG A 126 5.78 -17.36 -18.64
C ARG A 126 7.04 -16.50 -18.51
N GLY A 127 7.25 -15.57 -19.44
CA GLY A 127 8.51 -14.90 -19.64
C GLY A 127 9.53 -15.79 -20.36
N LEU A 128 10.77 -15.30 -20.42
CA LEU A 128 11.84 -15.93 -21.20
C LEU A 128 12.76 -16.79 -20.33
N VAL A 129 12.73 -16.63 -19.00
CA VAL A 129 13.67 -17.26 -18.07
C VAL A 129 13.07 -18.40 -17.26
N ARG A 130 11.82 -18.27 -16.78
CA ARG A 130 11.19 -19.25 -15.87
C ARG A 130 10.77 -20.53 -16.59
N GLU A 131 10.87 -21.68 -15.93
CA GLU A 131 10.52 -22.99 -16.53
C GLU A 131 9.00 -23.21 -16.66
N SER A 132 8.22 -22.72 -15.70
CA SER A 132 6.76 -22.78 -15.67
C SER A 132 6.16 -21.41 -15.39
N ASN A 133 4.85 -21.28 -15.64
CA ASN A 133 4.10 -20.07 -15.33
C ASN A 133 3.28 -20.32 -14.06
N GLN A 134 3.56 -19.57 -13.00
CA GLN A 134 2.89 -19.67 -11.72
C GLN A 134 1.88 -18.53 -11.51
N ASP A 135 1.78 -17.60 -12.46
CA ASP A 135 0.85 -16.47 -12.44
C ASP A 135 -0.50 -16.84 -13.05
N VAL A 136 -1.57 -16.52 -12.32
CA VAL A 136 -2.95 -16.71 -12.76
C VAL A 136 -3.68 -15.38 -12.74
N GLY A 137 -4.42 -15.11 -13.82
CA GLY A 137 -5.28 -13.94 -13.94
C GLY A 137 -6.70 -14.35 -14.27
N TYR A 138 -7.66 -13.61 -13.72
CA TYR A 138 -9.08 -13.75 -14.00
C TYR A 138 -9.66 -12.39 -14.37
N ALA A 139 -10.52 -12.37 -15.38
CA ALA A 139 -11.28 -11.18 -15.73
C ALA A 139 -12.68 -11.59 -16.18
N GLY A 140 -13.69 -11.06 -15.49
CA GLY A 140 -15.12 -11.32 -15.67
C GLY A 140 -15.91 -10.02 -15.70
N GLU A 141 -17.24 -10.11 -15.79
CA GLU A 141 -18.12 -8.94 -15.89
C GLU A 141 -18.00 -8.00 -14.69
N ARG A 142 -17.66 -8.56 -13.52
CA ARG A 142 -17.56 -7.84 -12.24
C ARG A 142 -16.25 -8.09 -11.52
N LEU A 143 -15.63 -9.26 -11.68
CA LEU A 143 -14.40 -9.63 -10.97
C LEU A 143 -13.19 -9.52 -11.88
N LEU A 144 -12.15 -8.82 -11.40
CA LEU A 144 -10.80 -8.83 -11.96
C LEU A 144 -9.87 -9.33 -10.86
N ALA A 145 -9.00 -10.28 -11.14
CA ALA A 145 -8.08 -10.81 -10.13
C ALA A 145 -6.75 -11.25 -10.74
N VAL A 146 -5.69 -11.12 -9.95
CA VAL A 146 -4.36 -11.65 -10.23
C VAL A 146 -3.79 -12.32 -8.99
N ALA A 147 -3.11 -13.44 -9.20
CA ALA A 147 -2.41 -14.20 -8.18
C ALA A 147 -1.06 -14.66 -8.75
N ASP A 148 0.02 -14.25 -8.07
CA ASP A 148 1.39 -14.68 -8.35
C ASP A 148 1.71 -15.82 -7.38
N GLY A 149 1.95 -17.01 -7.93
CA GLY A 149 2.30 -18.19 -7.15
C GLY A 149 3.81 -18.34 -7.02
N PHE A 150 4.30 -18.66 -5.83
CA PHE A 150 5.74 -18.89 -5.59
C PHE A 150 5.99 -20.22 -4.86
N GLY A 151 7.25 -20.68 -4.92
CA GLY A 151 7.68 -21.96 -4.37
C GLY A 151 7.37 -23.14 -5.30
N ALA A 152 7.65 -24.37 -4.84
CA ALA A 152 7.46 -25.56 -5.68
C ALA A 152 6.00 -25.80 -6.07
N ARG A 153 5.04 -25.21 -5.35
CA ARG A 153 3.60 -25.31 -5.59
C ARG A 153 2.95 -23.99 -5.98
N GLY A 154 3.70 -23.01 -6.48
CA GLY A 154 3.14 -21.70 -6.86
C GLY A 154 1.93 -21.79 -7.81
N GLU A 155 2.08 -22.44 -8.96
CA GLU A 155 1.03 -22.58 -9.98
C GLU A 155 -0.31 -23.15 -9.45
N PRO A 156 -0.36 -24.30 -8.76
CA PRO A 156 -1.63 -24.80 -8.24
C PRO A 156 -2.19 -23.91 -7.11
N LEU A 157 -1.36 -23.22 -6.33
CA LEU A 157 -1.84 -22.36 -5.24
C LEU A 157 -2.47 -21.07 -5.77
N SER A 158 -1.87 -20.44 -6.78
CA SER A 158 -2.45 -19.25 -7.44
C SER A 158 -3.78 -19.60 -8.12
N SER A 159 -3.89 -20.76 -8.76
CA SER A 159 -5.16 -21.26 -9.31
C SER A 159 -6.22 -21.44 -8.22
N VAL A 160 -5.89 -22.14 -7.13
CA VAL A 160 -6.83 -22.36 -6.01
C VAL A 160 -7.30 -21.03 -5.40
N ALA A 161 -6.41 -20.04 -5.27
CA ALA A 161 -6.76 -18.73 -4.73
C ALA A 161 -7.72 -17.96 -5.65
N ILE A 162 -7.50 -18.02 -6.97
CA ILE A 162 -8.37 -17.38 -7.97
C ILE A 162 -9.72 -18.10 -8.07
N ASP A 163 -9.74 -19.43 -8.05
CA ASP A 163 -10.96 -20.23 -8.10
C ASP A 163 -11.87 -19.94 -6.88
N ALA A 164 -11.28 -19.69 -5.71
CA ALA A 164 -12.02 -19.29 -4.51
C ALA A 164 -12.71 -17.91 -4.66
N LEU A 165 -12.20 -17.02 -5.52
CA LEU A 165 -12.81 -15.73 -5.82
C LEU A 165 -13.89 -15.82 -6.90
N ALA A 166 -13.96 -16.89 -7.70
CA ALA A 166 -14.83 -16.96 -8.88
C ALA A 166 -16.33 -16.72 -8.57
N GLY A 167 -16.78 -17.06 -7.36
CA GLY A 167 -18.16 -16.78 -6.90
C GLY A 167 -18.50 -15.29 -6.80
N LEU A 168 -17.48 -14.41 -6.78
CA LEU A 168 -17.63 -12.96 -6.73
C LEU A 168 -17.96 -12.33 -8.08
N ASP A 169 -17.85 -13.07 -9.19
CA ASP A 169 -18.26 -12.58 -10.52
C ASP A 169 -19.80 -12.59 -10.71
N THR A 170 -20.52 -12.27 -9.63
CA THR A 170 -21.97 -12.22 -9.55
C THR A 170 -22.41 -10.89 -8.97
N ALA A 171 -23.70 -10.56 -9.05
CA ALA A 171 -24.20 -9.29 -8.54
C ALA A 171 -24.14 -9.29 -7.01
N ILE A 172 -23.24 -8.49 -6.44
CA ILE A 172 -23.11 -8.29 -4.99
C ILE A 172 -23.63 -6.88 -4.65
N PRO A 173 -24.48 -6.69 -3.63
CA PRO A 173 -24.89 -5.36 -3.18
C PRO A 173 -23.70 -4.55 -2.63
N ALA A 174 -23.65 -3.25 -2.95
CA ALA A 174 -22.51 -2.39 -2.57
C ALA A 174 -22.25 -2.34 -1.04
N GLY A 175 -23.32 -2.42 -0.22
CA GLY A 175 -23.21 -2.44 1.24
C GLY A 175 -22.60 -3.70 1.83
N GLU A 176 -22.57 -4.81 1.08
CA GLU A 176 -22.00 -6.09 1.51
C GLU A 176 -20.59 -6.35 0.96
N LEU A 177 -20.20 -5.58 -0.07
CA LEU A 177 -19.00 -5.82 -0.88
C LEU A 177 -17.72 -6.07 -0.08
N LEU A 178 -17.41 -5.22 0.91
CA LEU A 178 -16.21 -5.38 1.73
C LEU A 178 -16.24 -6.64 2.60
N ASN A 179 -17.40 -7.00 3.14
CA ASN A 179 -17.54 -8.21 3.94
C ASN A 179 -17.41 -9.45 3.05
N THR A 180 -18.03 -9.44 1.87
CA THR A 180 -17.91 -10.53 0.89
C THR A 180 -16.47 -10.71 0.43
N LEU A 181 -15.74 -9.62 0.18
CA LEU A 181 -14.31 -9.67 -0.16
C LEU A 181 -13.47 -10.27 0.99
N ALA A 182 -13.70 -9.83 2.23
CA ALA A 182 -13.00 -10.35 3.40
C ALA A 182 -13.24 -11.85 3.58
N ASP A 183 -14.50 -12.30 3.41
CA ASP A 183 -14.86 -13.71 3.50
C ASP A 183 -14.24 -14.54 2.37
N ALA A 184 -14.21 -14.02 1.14
CA ALA A 184 -13.62 -14.69 0.00
C ALA A 184 -12.11 -14.89 0.17
N VAL A 185 -11.37 -13.89 0.68
CA VAL A 185 -9.93 -14.06 0.99
C VAL A 185 -9.72 -15.08 2.09
N ARG A 186 -10.58 -15.09 3.11
CA ARG A 186 -10.51 -16.09 4.18
C ARG A 186 -10.70 -17.50 3.62
N GLN A 187 -11.69 -17.69 2.74
CA GLN A 187 -11.94 -18.94 2.04
C GLN A 187 -10.77 -19.34 1.15
N ALA A 188 -10.19 -18.40 0.39
CA ALA A 188 -9.00 -18.63 -0.41
C ALA A 188 -7.81 -19.09 0.46
N GLY A 189 -7.59 -18.43 1.61
CA GLY A 189 -6.55 -18.82 2.57
C GLY A 189 -6.76 -20.22 3.15
N THR A 190 -8.01 -20.60 3.46
CA THR A 190 -8.36 -21.96 3.89
C THR A 190 -8.09 -22.98 2.77
N ALA A 191 -8.55 -22.72 1.54
CA ALA A 191 -8.36 -23.62 0.41
C ALA A 191 -6.89 -23.85 0.07
N VAL A 192 -6.08 -22.77 0.09
CA VAL A 192 -4.62 -22.83 -0.05
C VAL A 192 -3.99 -23.69 1.06
N GLY A 193 -4.44 -23.52 2.32
CA GLY A 193 -3.95 -24.31 3.45
C GLY A 193 -4.31 -25.79 3.37
N GLU A 194 -5.52 -26.12 2.91
CA GLU A 194 -5.97 -27.48 2.67
C GLU A 194 -5.15 -28.13 1.55
N TYR A 195 -4.90 -27.41 0.44
CA TYR A 195 -4.07 -27.90 -0.66
C TYR A 195 -2.64 -28.21 -0.20
N LEU A 196 -2.00 -27.29 0.53
CA LEU A 196 -0.65 -27.49 1.08
C LEU A 196 -0.59 -28.66 2.05
N SER A 197 -1.62 -28.84 2.88
CA SER A 197 -1.70 -29.95 3.83
C SER A 197 -1.85 -31.31 3.12
N ALA A 198 -2.56 -31.34 2.00
CA ALA A 198 -2.73 -32.54 1.19
C ALA A 198 -1.50 -32.85 0.31
N ASN A 199 -0.70 -31.84 -0.05
CA ASN A 199 0.43 -31.95 -0.98
C ASN A 199 1.73 -31.38 -0.39
N PRO A 200 2.25 -31.92 0.72
CA PRO A 200 3.43 -31.37 1.39
C PRO A 200 4.67 -31.53 0.50
N VAL A 201 5.32 -30.41 0.17
CA VAL A 201 6.55 -30.37 -0.64
C VAL A 201 7.59 -29.42 -0.06
N ASP A 202 7.18 -28.21 0.32
CA ASP A 202 8.02 -27.24 1.02
C ASP A 202 7.19 -26.38 1.97
N GLU A 203 7.87 -25.68 2.89
CA GLU A 203 7.24 -24.71 3.81
C GLU A 203 7.16 -23.30 3.22
N CYS A 204 7.69 -23.11 2.02
CA CYS A 204 7.90 -21.79 1.41
C CYS A 204 6.95 -21.50 0.24
N SER A 205 6.07 -22.42 -0.13
CA SER A 205 5.10 -22.21 -1.20
C SER A 205 3.92 -21.36 -0.74
N GLY A 206 3.46 -20.49 -1.62
CA GLY A 206 2.32 -19.62 -1.37
C GLY A 206 1.92 -18.87 -2.64
N THR A 207 0.99 -17.95 -2.48
CA THR A 207 0.57 -17.07 -3.57
C THR A 207 0.14 -15.70 -3.06
N THR A 208 0.29 -14.67 -3.88
CA THR A 208 -0.36 -13.38 -3.68
C THR A 208 -1.84 -13.46 -4.09
N LEU A 209 -2.64 -12.49 -3.69
CA LEU A 209 -4.01 -12.35 -4.16
C LEU A 209 -4.40 -10.88 -4.22
N THR A 210 -4.72 -10.39 -5.41
CA THR A 210 -5.21 -9.03 -5.60
C THR A 210 -6.42 -9.05 -6.53
N ALA A 211 -7.53 -8.46 -6.10
CA ALA A 211 -8.76 -8.44 -6.87
C ALA A 211 -9.54 -7.14 -6.75
N LEU A 212 -10.27 -6.83 -7.83
CA LEU A 212 -11.26 -5.77 -7.92
C LEU A 212 -12.63 -6.40 -8.20
N VAL A 213 -13.66 -5.97 -7.48
CA VAL A 213 -15.05 -6.42 -7.68
C VAL A 213 -15.96 -5.21 -7.89
N LEU A 214 -16.63 -5.17 -9.04
CA LEU A 214 -17.58 -4.13 -9.41
C LEU A 214 -18.99 -4.44 -8.89
N SER A 215 -19.57 -3.46 -8.19
CA SER A 215 -20.96 -3.45 -7.72
C SER A 215 -21.61 -2.10 -8.04
N GLY A 216 -22.45 -2.07 -9.07
CA GLY A 216 -23.03 -0.82 -9.57
C GLY A 216 -21.92 0.12 -10.06
N SER A 217 -21.76 1.27 -9.41
CA SER A 217 -20.69 2.26 -9.64
C SER A 217 -19.55 2.20 -8.61
N ARG A 218 -19.51 1.16 -7.78
CA ARG A 218 -18.48 0.98 -6.74
C ARG A 218 -17.56 -0.17 -7.08
N LEU A 219 -16.28 -0.01 -6.78
CA LEU A 219 -15.23 -1.01 -6.91
C LEU A 219 -14.66 -1.35 -5.55
N GLY A 220 -14.79 -2.61 -5.14
CA GLY A 220 -14.14 -3.15 -3.96
C GLY A 220 -12.77 -3.70 -4.32
N LEU A 221 -11.73 -3.24 -3.64
CA LEU A 221 -10.37 -3.72 -3.76
C LEU A 221 -10.04 -4.63 -2.59
N VAL A 222 -9.43 -5.77 -2.89
CA VAL A 222 -8.78 -6.63 -1.91
C VAL A 222 -7.37 -6.97 -2.34
N HIS A 223 -6.42 -6.93 -1.41
CA HIS A 223 -5.01 -7.07 -1.71
C HIS A 223 -4.21 -7.80 -0.61
N VAL A 224 -3.44 -8.80 -1.03
CA VAL A 224 -2.46 -9.54 -0.24
C VAL A 224 -1.25 -9.85 -1.13
N GLY A 225 -0.11 -9.20 -0.89
CA GLY A 225 1.15 -9.53 -1.57
C GLY A 225 1.75 -8.28 -2.16
N ASP A 226 2.41 -8.38 -3.30
CA ASP A 226 3.07 -7.27 -4.00
C ASP A 226 2.60 -7.10 -5.44
N ALA A 227 1.58 -7.84 -5.88
CA ALA A 227 0.85 -7.50 -7.09
C ALA A 227 0.26 -6.08 -6.97
N ARG A 228 0.28 -5.33 -8.06
CA ARG A 228 -0.09 -3.92 -8.05
C ARG A 228 -1.38 -3.66 -8.79
N VAL A 229 -2.15 -2.70 -8.29
CA VAL A 229 -3.29 -2.12 -9.01
C VAL A 229 -3.01 -0.65 -9.29
N TYR A 230 -3.18 -0.29 -10.56
CA TYR A 230 -3.08 1.07 -11.06
C TYR A 230 -4.43 1.55 -11.61
N LEU A 231 -4.73 2.81 -11.38
CA LEU A 231 -5.87 3.55 -11.95
C LEU A 231 -5.33 4.65 -12.85
N LEU A 232 -5.68 4.62 -14.13
CA LEU A 232 -5.50 5.73 -15.06
C LEU A 232 -6.80 6.54 -15.10
N ARG A 233 -6.76 7.77 -14.57
CA ARG A 233 -7.90 8.71 -14.57
C ARG A 233 -7.44 10.09 -15.01
N GLY A 234 -8.08 10.65 -16.02
CA GLY A 234 -7.74 11.98 -16.54
C GLY A 234 -6.27 12.09 -17.01
N GLY A 235 -5.73 11.03 -17.62
CA GLY A 235 -4.34 10.98 -18.11
C GLY A 235 -3.26 10.81 -17.04
N ARG A 236 -3.64 10.67 -15.76
CA ARG A 236 -2.72 10.45 -14.64
C ARG A 236 -2.83 9.03 -14.11
N LEU A 237 -1.70 8.38 -13.88
CA LEU A 237 -1.60 7.05 -13.31
C LEU A 237 -1.48 7.13 -11.79
N PHE A 238 -2.28 6.36 -11.07
CA PHE A 238 -2.28 6.27 -9.61
C PHE A 238 -2.13 4.81 -9.20
N ARG A 239 -1.13 4.47 -8.39
CA ARG A 239 -1.08 3.17 -7.72
C ARG A 239 -2.03 3.19 -6.53
N ILE A 240 -2.94 2.23 -6.45
CA ILE A 240 -3.95 2.15 -5.38
C ILE A 240 -3.72 1.02 -4.37
N THR A 241 -2.70 0.18 -4.59
CA THR A 241 -2.21 -0.82 -3.62
C THR A 241 -0.88 -0.41 -2.99
N HIS A 242 -0.55 -1.07 -1.87
CA HIS A 242 0.74 -0.95 -1.19
C HIS A 242 1.37 -2.33 -1.05
N ASP A 243 2.55 -2.50 -1.63
CA ASP A 243 3.24 -3.79 -1.63
C ASP A 243 3.49 -4.30 -0.20
N HIS A 244 3.10 -5.54 0.08
CA HIS A 244 3.40 -6.25 1.31
C HIS A 244 4.79 -6.90 1.25
N THR A 245 5.82 -6.10 0.99
CA THR A 245 7.23 -6.54 0.97
C THR A 245 8.01 -6.03 2.18
N ALA A 246 9.08 -6.74 2.54
CA ALA A 246 9.95 -6.36 3.64
C ALA A 246 10.58 -4.98 3.42
N VAL A 247 10.99 -4.67 2.17
CA VAL A 247 11.54 -3.37 1.82
C VAL A 247 10.50 -2.24 1.97
N ARG A 248 9.22 -2.50 1.69
CA ARG A 248 8.18 -1.49 1.88
C ARG A 248 7.97 -1.17 3.36
N SER A 249 8.03 -2.17 4.24
CA SER A 249 8.02 -1.96 5.69
C SER A 249 9.21 -1.12 6.14
N LEU A 250 10.41 -1.41 5.62
CA LEU A 250 11.62 -0.64 5.92
C LEU A 250 11.54 0.82 5.44
N ILE A 251 10.94 1.08 4.27
CA ILE A 251 10.68 2.45 3.80
C ILE A 251 9.67 3.15 4.72
N ALA A 252 8.59 2.48 5.09
CA ALA A 252 7.58 3.05 5.99
C ALA A 252 8.16 3.37 7.39
N GLU A 253 9.15 2.60 7.83
CA GLU A 253 9.94 2.83 9.04
C GLU A 253 11.04 3.89 8.87
N GLY A 254 11.28 4.39 7.65
CA GLY A 254 12.33 5.35 7.33
C GLY A 254 13.75 4.76 7.35
N ARG A 255 13.87 3.43 7.27
CA ARG A 255 15.14 2.68 7.30
C ARG A 255 15.75 2.48 5.90
N LEU A 256 14.96 2.66 4.85
CA LEU A 256 15.38 2.62 3.45
C LEU A 256 14.70 3.75 2.69
N THR A 257 15.39 4.29 1.70
CA THR A 257 14.80 5.15 0.66
C THR A 257 14.15 4.30 -0.44
N GLU A 258 13.28 4.91 -1.27
CA GLU A 258 12.69 4.20 -2.41
C GLU A 258 13.75 3.75 -3.43
N GLU A 259 14.81 4.55 -3.64
CA GLU A 259 15.92 4.22 -4.53
C GLU A 259 16.74 3.01 -4.01
N GLU A 260 17.04 2.98 -2.71
CA GLU A 260 17.77 1.87 -2.10
C GLU A 260 16.96 0.56 -2.15
N ALA A 261 15.64 0.65 -1.96
CA ALA A 261 14.76 -0.51 -1.98
C ALA A 261 14.77 -1.25 -3.32
N LEU A 262 14.90 -0.54 -4.45
CA LEU A 262 14.95 -1.15 -5.79
C LEU A 262 16.14 -2.10 -5.97
N SER A 263 17.27 -1.81 -5.32
CA SER A 263 18.50 -2.61 -5.39
C SER A 263 18.68 -3.59 -4.23
N HIS A 264 17.76 -3.57 -3.25
CA HIS A 264 17.90 -4.33 -2.03
C HIS A 264 17.84 -5.85 -2.28
N PRO A 265 18.68 -6.68 -1.63
CA PRO A 265 18.69 -8.13 -1.81
C PRO A 265 17.36 -8.82 -1.48
N GLN A 266 16.58 -8.22 -0.58
CA GLN A 266 15.29 -8.75 -0.11
C GLN A 266 14.10 -7.95 -0.70
N ARG A 267 14.25 -7.32 -1.87
CA ARG A 267 13.18 -6.50 -2.47
C ARG A 267 11.90 -7.28 -2.77
N SER A 268 12.02 -8.55 -3.16
CA SER A 268 10.90 -9.45 -3.43
C SER A 268 10.51 -10.31 -2.20
N LEU A 269 11.04 -10.01 -1.01
CA LEU A 269 10.69 -10.76 0.19
C LEU A 269 9.30 -10.33 0.68
N LEU A 270 8.30 -11.15 0.41
CA LEU A 270 6.93 -10.95 0.88
C LEU A 270 6.84 -11.07 2.41
N VAL A 271 6.15 -10.10 3.04
CA VAL A 271 5.77 -10.16 4.46
C VAL A 271 4.32 -10.63 4.65
N ARG A 272 3.50 -10.61 3.59
CA ARG A 272 2.15 -11.18 3.58
C ARG A 272 1.88 -11.90 2.26
N ALA A 273 1.39 -13.12 2.35
CA ALA A 273 0.95 -13.96 1.24
C ALA A 273 -0.07 -14.99 1.75
N LEU A 274 -0.74 -15.68 0.84
CA LEU A 274 -1.54 -16.86 1.17
C LEU A 274 -0.64 -18.09 1.19
N HIS A 275 -0.43 -18.66 2.38
CA HIS A 275 0.42 -19.84 2.58
C HIS A 275 -0.17 -20.79 3.64
N GLY A 276 -1.50 -20.83 3.72
CA GLY A 276 -2.26 -21.68 4.65
C GLY A 276 -2.39 -21.16 6.09
N LYS A 277 -1.82 -20.00 6.41
CA LYS A 277 -2.08 -19.27 7.65
C LYS A 277 -3.07 -18.13 7.41
N ALA A 278 -3.79 -17.75 8.45
CA ALA A 278 -4.68 -16.59 8.40
C ALA A 278 -3.86 -15.32 8.11
N VAL A 279 -4.34 -14.53 7.14
CA VAL A 279 -3.78 -13.24 6.76
C VAL A 279 -4.88 -12.19 6.79
N GLU A 280 -4.56 -11.00 7.27
CA GLU A 280 -5.45 -9.85 7.18
C GLU A 280 -5.21 -9.15 5.84
N PRO A 281 -6.19 -9.10 4.93
CA PRO A 281 -6.04 -8.40 3.67
C PRO A 281 -6.22 -6.89 3.81
N ASP A 282 -5.62 -6.15 2.88
CA ASP A 282 -5.94 -4.74 2.68
C ASP A 282 -7.25 -4.66 1.88
N LEU A 283 -8.22 -3.91 2.40
CA LEU A 283 -9.56 -3.73 1.83
C LEU A 283 -9.86 -2.25 1.59
N ALA A 284 -10.37 -1.90 0.42
CA ALA A 284 -10.75 -0.53 0.10
C ALA A 284 -11.98 -0.46 -0.82
N LEU A 285 -12.70 0.67 -0.76
CA LEU A 285 -13.77 1.01 -1.69
C LEU A 285 -13.34 2.19 -2.56
N HIS A 286 -13.62 2.09 -3.85
CA HIS A 286 -13.35 3.10 -4.85
C HIS A 286 -14.60 3.36 -5.70
N ASP A 287 -14.64 4.53 -6.32
CA ASP A 287 -15.69 4.90 -7.27
C ASP A 287 -15.24 4.53 -8.68
N ALA A 288 -16.07 3.78 -9.37
CA ALA A 288 -15.91 3.43 -10.78
C ALA A 288 -16.60 4.50 -11.62
N VAL A 289 -15.81 5.32 -12.31
CA VAL A 289 -16.31 6.39 -13.16
C VAL A 289 -16.06 6.00 -14.62
N PRO A 290 -17.05 6.18 -15.53
CA PRO A 290 -16.82 5.96 -16.95
C PRO A 290 -15.58 6.70 -17.46
N GLY A 291 -14.72 5.98 -18.18
CA GLY A 291 -13.43 6.47 -18.66
C GLY A 291 -12.24 6.14 -17.75
N ASP A 292 -12.49 5.56 -16.57
CA ASP A 292 -11.42 4.96 -15.77
C ASP A 292 -10.86 3.72 -16.46
N ARG A 293 -9.55 3.55 -16.35
CA ARG A 293 -8.85 2.33 -16.76
C ARG A 293 -8.05 1.77 -15.60
N TYR A 294 -8.29 0.52 -15.26
CA TYR A 294 -7.57 -0.23 -14.24
C TYR A 294 -6.56 -1.18 -14.87
N LEU A 295 -5.40 -1.32 -14.22
CA LEU A 295 -4.40 -2.33 -14.51
C LEU A 295 -4.09 -3.09 -13.23
N LEU A 296 -4.28 -4.41 -13.22
CA LEU A 296 -3.74 -5.31 -12.21
C LEU A 296 -2.53 -6.02 -12.80
N CYS A 297 -1.42 -6.16 -12.08
CA CYS A 297 -0.24 -6.84 -12.57
C CYS A 297 0.61 -7.50 -11.48
N SER A 298 1.31 -8.60 -11.82
CA SER A 298 2.37 -9.18 -11.00
C SER A 298 3.68 -8.38 -11.08
N ASP A 299 4.68 -8.77 -10.27
CA ASP A 299 5.98 -8.12 -10.19
C ASP A 299 6.82 -8.22 -11.47
N GLY A 300 6.58 -9.25 -12.27
CA GLY A 300 7.20 -9.42 -13.58
C GLY A 300 6.92 -8.29 -14.56
N LEU A 301 5.82 -7.53 -14.37
CA LEU A 301 5.56 -6.32 -15.15
C LEU A 301 6.37 -5.13 -14.62
N TYR A 302 6.10 -4.70 -13.39
CA TYR A 302 6.59 -3.42 -12.87
C TYR A 302 8.07 -3.43 -12.50
N THR A 303 8.69 -4.62 -12.41
CA THR A 303 10.16 -4.75 -12.23
C THR A 303 10.91 -4.46 -13.53
N VAL A 304 10.26 -4.65 -14.69
CA VAL A 304 10.87 -4.50 -16.02
C VAL A 304 10.45 -3.22 -16.71
N VAL A 305 9.16 -2.86 -16.61
CA VAL A 305 8.57 -1.72 -17.30
C VAL A 305 8.34 -0.57 -16.32
N PRO A 306 9.02 0.58 -16.47
CA PRO A 306 8.84 1.75 -15.60
C PRO A 306 7.41 2.30 -15.66
N GLU A 307 6.97 2.96 -14.59
CA GLU A 307 5.59 3.48 -14.48
C GLU A 307 5.23 4.51 -15.57
N ASP A 308 6.19 5.30 -16.04
CA ASP A 308 5.97 6.24 -17.13
C ASP A 308 5.65 5.54 -18.45
N GLU A 309 6.34 4.42 -18.75
CA GLU A 309 6.03 3.59 -19.92
C GLU A 309 4.70 2.86 -19.75
N VAL A 310 4.39 2.37 -18.55
CA VAL A 310 3.08 1.77 -18.24
C VAL A 310 1.96 2.79 -18.51
N ARG A 311 2.12 4.03 -18.05
CA ARG A 311 1.15 5.12 -18.29
C ARG A 311 0.96 5.37 -19.79
N GLU A 312 2.03 5.41 -20.58
CA GLU A 312 1.97 5.62 -22.03
C GLU A 312 1.25 4.48 -22.75
N VAL A 313 1.52 3.23 -22.36
CA VAL A 313 0.85 2.06 -22.95
C VAL A 313 -0.63 2.04 -22.58
N LEU A 314 -0.98 2.38 -21.33
CA LEU A 314 -2.37 2.45 -20.86
C LEU A 314 -3.17 3.61 -21.48
N ALA A 315 -2.52 4.67 -21.94
CA ALA A 315 -3.22 5.87 -22.44
C ALA A 315 -4.02 5.63 -23.73
N GLU A 316 -3.63 4.65 -24.55
CA GLU A 316 -4.21 4.45 -25.88
C GLU A 316 -4.39 2.97 -26.24
N GLY A 317 -5.50 2.67 -26.93
CA GLY A 317 -5.84 1.33 -27.41
C GLY A 317 -6.89 0.63 -26.55
N GLU A 318 -7.40 -0.49 -27.08
CA GLU A 318 -8.35 -1.37 -26.38
C GLU A 318 -7.63 -2.26 -25.36
N PRO A 319 -8.31 -2.78 -24.32
CA PRO A 319 -7.68 -3.60 -23.28
C PRO A 319 -6.82 -4.77 -23.81
N GLU A 320 -7.25 -5.43 -24.89
CA GLU A 320 -6.53 -6.54 -25.50
C GLU A 320 -5.20 -6.09 -26.14
N ASP A 321 -5.19 -4.93 -26.81
CA ASP A 321 -3.98 -4.35 -27.37
C ASP A 321 -3.00 -3.88 -26.30
N VAL A 322 -3.53 -3.27 -25.23
CA VAL A 322 -2.75 -2.80 -24.10
C VAL A 322 -2.06 -3.96 -23.40
N THR A 323 -2.80 -5.00 -23.01
CA THR A 323 -2.23 -6.19 -22.35
C THR A 323 -1.17 -6.87 -23.23
N ARG A 324 -1.40 -6.99 -24.54
CA ARG A 324 -0.41 -7.50 -25.49
C ARG A 324 0.86 -6.64 -25.51
N ARG A 325 0.73 -5.32 -25.63
CA ARG A 325 1.87 -4.38 -25.66
C ARG A 325 2.68 -4.40 -24.36
N LEU A 326 2.01 -4.53 -23.20
CA LEU A 326 2.68 -4.65 -21.90
C LEU A 326 3.54 -5.92 -21.84
N VAL A 327 3.01 -7.07 -22.24
CA VAL A 327 3.76 -8.33 -22.28
C VAL A 327 4.91 -8.28 -23.29
N GLU A 328 4.70 -7.68 -24.47
CA GLU A 328 5.76 -7.47 -25.46
C GLU A 328 6.91 -6.62 -24.88
N ARG A 329 6.60 -5.59 -24.07
CA ARG A 329 7.61 -4.76 -23.39
C ARG A 329 8.37 -5.53 -22.32
N VAL A 330 7.70 -6.36 -21.53
CA VAL A 330 8.35 -7.24 -20.54
C VAL A 330 9.31 -8.20 -21.22
N ASN A 331 8.87 -8.85 -22.30
CA ASN A 331 9.71 -9.77 -23.07
C ASN A 331 10.88 -9.05 -23.76
N ALA A 332 10.68 -7.82 -24.25
CA ALA A 332 11.76 -6.99 -24.79
C ALA A 332 12.78 -6.57 -23.72
N GLY A 333 12.35 -6.39 -22.47
CA GLY A 333 13.21 -6.17 -21.30
C GLY A 333 13.87 -7.43 -20.75
N GLY A 334 13.74 -8.58 -21.42
CA GLY A 334 14.38 -9.84 -21.08
C GLY A 334 13.48 -10.86 -20.37
N GLY A 335 12.26 -10.49 -19.97
CA GLY A 335 11.27 -11.39 -19.36
C GLY A 335 11.84 -12.28 -18.23
N PRO A 336 12.40 -11.68 -17.16
CA PRO A 336 13.08 -12.42 -16.09
C PRO A 336 12.14 -13.25 -15.20
N ASP A 337 10.84 -12.92 -15.22
CA ASP A 337 9.80 -13.57 -14.43
C ASP A 337 8.55 -13.87 -15.27
N ASN A 338 7.63 -14.65 -14.68
CA ASN A 338 6.25 -14.73 -15.12
C ASN A 338 5.61 -13.34 -15.09
N VAL A 339 4.65 -13.12 -15.97
CA VAL A 339 3.90 -11.87 -15.97
C VAL A 339 2.43 -12.17 -16.21
N VAL A 340 1.58 -11.65 -15.34
CA VAL A 340 0.15 -11.51 -15.57
C VAL A 340 -0.24 -10.04 -15.53
N CYS A 341 -1.11 -9.65 -16.45
CA CYS A 341 -1.77 -8.36 -16.40
C CYS A 341 -3.25 -8.48 -16.79
N VAL A 342 -4.08 -7.72 -16.07
CA VAL A 342 -5.49 -7.52 -16.38
C VAL A 342 -5.71 -6.04 -16.60
N VAL A 343 -6.26 -5.67 -17.75
CA VAL A 343 -6.65 -4.29 -18.06
C VAL A 343 -8.16 -4.23 -18.17
N ALA A 344 -8.78 -3.25 -17.53
CA ALA A 344 -10.22 -3.06 -17.57
C ALA A 344 -10.62 -1.60 -17.69
N ASP A 345 -11.49 -1.31 -18.64
CA ASP A 345 -12.11 0.00 -18.86
C ASP A 345 -13.49 0.01 -18.23
N VAL A 346 -13.74 1.04 -17.41
CA VAL A 346 -15.08 1.35 -16.92
C VAL A 346 -15.83 2.09 -18.01
N VAL A 347 -16.90 1.50 -18.50
CA VAL A 347 -17.80 2.11 -19.49
C VAL A 347 -19.19 2.30 -18.88
N ALA A 348 -19.92 3.31 -19.33
CA ALA A 348 -21.33 3.44 -18.98
C ALA A 348 -22.09 2.22 -19.49
N ALA A 349 -22.93 1.62 -18.64
CA ALA A 349 -23.73 0.44 -18.98
C ALA A 349 -24.84 0.74 -19.98
#